data_AF-A0A3D1GAZ7-F1
#
_entry.id   AF-A0A3D1GAZ7-F1
#
_cell.length_a   1.000
_cell.length_b   1.000
_cell.length_c   1.000
_cell.angle_alpha   90.00
_cell.angle_beta   90.00
_cell.angle_gamma   90.00
#
_symmetry.space_group_name_H-M   'P 1'
#
loop_
_entity.id
_entity.type
_entity.pdbx_description
1 polymer ?
#
loop_
_entity_poly.entity_id
_entity_poly.type
_entity_poly.pdbx_seq_one_letter_code
_entity_poly.pdbx_strand_id
1 'polypeptide(L)'
;MNPNKLFGPLQYVILTVPLFLLLFVSESLNAQVYINEVMASNSATLADEDGDFPDWIELYNAGATAADLANYGISDDAEDPFKWVIDTLTLEPGAYYLLFASDKDRPADSLNYPHLNFKLSSGGEGVYITAPDSSNADSLIFPELRTDESYGRTPGDLSNLLFYSDPTPGSANSTTGYSGQLPTPELTPEGGFFTRSVTVSLADTSMADYVYFTLDGTDPTTSSSLFGKDPRFFNFTTTLKVKAIKDGMLPSDVVAQTYFTSVSHSLPVISLVTDPDLFFDETTGIYVEGPDSNEPNFTKDIEIPVHIEYYDEEGNQGFSANAGAKIYGAYSRNFAMKSLSVFFRGQYGLSELEYPLFKEKDINTFQSFILRNAGNDFGGAHMRDAVMTTIVKNDIDIDVQAYQPAVVYINGDYWGIHNIREKINEHYVEANYGIDADDVNVIENGETPEASNGSAEDFINLMAYLETADLSQPEQYESVTSQIDLDNYIDYM
;
A
#
# COMPACT_ATOMS: atom_id res chain seq x y z
N MET A 1 82.02 -16.86 -85.42
CA MET A 1 82.31 -15.58 -84.75
C MET A 1 81.14 -15.23 -83.85
N ASN A 2 81.38 -15.23 -82.55
CA ASN A 2 80.49 -14.64 -81.53
C ASN A 2 80.78 -13.13 -81.49
N PRO A 3 79.78 -12.27 -81.25
CA PRO A 3 79.70 -11.71 -79.90
C PRO A 3 78.27 -11.47 -79.38
N ASN A 4 77.99 -11.97 -78.17
CA ASN A 4 77.65 -11.20 -76.96
C ASN A 4 76.86 -9.90 -77.20
N LYS A 5 75.73 -9.61 -76.56
CA LYS A 5 75.45 -9.74 -75.12
C LYS A 5 74.05 -9.14 -74.82
N LEU A 6 73.51 -9.48 -73.65
CA LEU A 6 72.51 -8.73 -72.84
C LEU A 6 71.05 -8.78 -73.31
N PHE A 7 70.19 -9.52 -72.61
CA PHE A 7 69.18 -8.98 -71.67
C PHE A 7 68.69 -10.13 -70.77
N GLY A 8 68.70 -9.90 -69.44
CA GLY A 8 68.47 -10.91 -68.40
C GLY A 8 66.99 -11.23 -68.15
N PRO A 9 66.69 -12.27 -67.34
CA PRO A 9 65.32 -12.67 -67.05
C PRO A 9 64.64 -11.65 -66.12
N LEU A 10 63.40 -11.27 -66.46
CA LEU A 10 62.51 -10.47 -65.62
C LEU A 10 62.25 -11.24 -64.31
N GLN A 11 62.83 -10.78 -63.20
CA GLN A 11 62.38 -11.16 -61.86
C GLN A 11 61.09 -10.39 -61.56
N TYR A 12 59.97 -11.09 -61.46
CA TYR A 12 58.77 -10.55 -60.85
C TYR A 12 59.03 -10.41 -59.34
N VAL A 13 59.16 -9.16 -58.87
CA VAL A 13 59.08 -8.85 -57.45
C VAL A 13 57.62 -9.03 -57.05
N ILE A 14 57.30 -10.15 -56.40
CA ILE A 14 56.04 -10.31 -55.68
C ILE A 14 56.15 -9.38 -54.46
N LEU A 15 55.53 -8.21 -54.55
CA LEU A 15 55.32 -7.34 -53.40
C LEU A 15 54.24 -8.01 -52.54
N THR A 16 54.64 -8.81 -51.55
CA THR A 16 53.73 -9.25 -50.49
C THR A 16 53.39 -8.04 -49.64
N VAL A 17 52.29 -7.35 -49.96
CA VAL A 17 51.65 -6.42 -49.03
C VAL A 17 51.06 -7.28 -47.91
N PRO A 18 51.44 -7.07 -46.64
CA PRO A 18 50.75 -7.75 -45.56
C PRO A 18 49.31 -7.23 -45.56
N LEU A 19 48.37 -8.10 -45.95
CA LEU A 19 46.96 -7.86 -45.74
C LEU A 19 46.74 -7.94 -44.23
N PHE A 20 46.83 -6.79 -43.55
CA PHE A 20 46.35 -6.64 -42.19
C PHE A 20 44.84 -6.86 -42.25
N LEU A 21 44.42 -8.06 -41.89
CA LEU A 21 43.03 -8.36 -41.59
C LEU A 21 42.69 -7.52 -40.36
N LEU A 22 42.02 -6.39 -40.54
CA LEU A 22 41.41 -5.66 -39.44
C LEU A 22 40.34 -6.59 -38.86
N LEU A 23 40.67 -7.27 -37.77
CA LEU A 23 39.69 -7.81 -36.84
C LEU A 23 38.97 -6.60 -36.26
N PHE A 24 37.79 -6.29 -36.81
CA PHE A 24 36.81 -5.50 -36.09
C PHE A 24 36.38 -6.36 -34.90
N VAL A 25 37.01 -6.14 -33.76
CA VAL A 25 36.41 -6.49 -32.48
C VAL A 25 35.18 -5.60 -32.41
N SER A 26 33.99 -6.19 -32.54
CA SER A 26 32.76 -5.51 -32.16
C SER A 26 32.84 -5.31 -30.66
N GLU A 27 33.30 -4.14 -30.22
CA GLU A 27 33.04 -3.72 -28.86
C GLU A 27 31.52 -3.59 -28.74
N SER A 28 30.93 -4.35 -27.81
CA SER A 28 29.57 -4.06 -27.37
C SER A 28 29.61 -2.65 -26.79
N LEU A 29 28.94 -1.69 -27.45
CA LEU A 29 28.61 -0.41 -26.83
C LEU A 29 27.67 -0.72 -25.66
N ASN A 30 28.25 -0.87 -24.47
CA ASN A 30 27.48 -0.89 -23.24
C ASN A 30 26.95 0.53 -23.01
N ALA A 31 25.69 0.66 -22.59
CA ALA A 31 25.16 1.95 -22.17
C ALA A 31 26.05 2.53 -21.06
N GLN A 32 26.24 3.86 -21.04
CA GLN A 32 26.98 4.52 -19.95
C GLN A 32 26.09 4.67 -18.71
N VAL A 33 24.82 5.00 -18.93
CA VAL A 33 23.79 5.16 -17.89
C VAL A 33 22.74 4.07 -18.08
N TYR A 34 22.34 3.47 -16.98
CA TYR A 34 21.32 2.43 -16.92
C TYR A 34 20.17 2.88 -16.03
N ILE A 35 18.99 2.36 -16.31
CA ILE A 35 17.92 2.24 -15.31
C ILE A 35 18.35 1.09 -14.38
N ASN A 36 18.67 1.41 -13.13
CA ASN A 36 19.21 0.46 -12.16
C ASN A 36 18.13 -0.33 -11.45
N GLU A 37 17.08 0.36 -11.00
CA GLU A 37 16.04 -0.21 -10.15
C GLU A 37 14.76 0.60 -10.36
N VAL A 38 13.61 -0.08 -10.35
CA VAL A 38 12.29 0.51 -10.51
C VAL A 38 11.36 -0.06 -9.45
N MET A 39 10.57 0.80 -8.82
CA MET A 39 9.46 0.44 -7.95
C MET A 39 8.20 1.11 -8.47
N ALA A 40 7.20 0.31 -8.83
CA ALA A 40 5.94 0.78 -9.40
C ALA A 40 4.74 0.70 -8.44
N SER A 41 5.00 0.38 -7.16
CA SER A 41 4.05 0.49 -6.07
C SER A 41 4.82 0.65 -4.77
N ASN A 42 4.90 1.88 -4.27
CA ASN A 42 5.64 2.22 -3.05
C ASN A 42 4.65 2.58 -1.95
N SER A 43 4.88 2.08 -0.74
CA SER A 43 4.01 2.41 0.39
C SER A 43 4.75 2.61 1.70
N ALA A 44 5.97 2.10 1.80
CA ALA A 44 6.81 2.24 2.98
C ALA A 44 8.30 2.41 2.66
N THR A 45 8.73 2.10 1.44
CA THR A 45 10.16 1.98 1.11
C THR A 45 10.88 3.33 1.03
N LEU A 46 10.31 4.29 0.30
CA LEU A 46 10.93 5.60 0.06
C LEU A 46 9.88 6.71 0.06
N ALA A 47 9.82 7.49 1.14
CA ALA A 47 8.98 8.69 1.16
C ALA A 47 9.62 9.82 0.33
N ASP A 48 8.79 10.62 -0.33
CA ASP A 48 9.18 11.92 -0.88
C ASP A 48 9.23 13.00 0.20
N GLU A 49 9.53 14.24 -0.18
CA GLU A 49 9.64 15.35 0.76
C GLU A 49 8.30 15.85 1.30
N ASP A 50 7.18 15.47 0.68
CA ASP A 50 5.82 15.77 1.12
C ASP A 50 5.32 14.69 2.12
N GLY A 51 6.06 13.59 2.25
CA GLY A 51 5.72 12.44 3.10
C GLY A 51 4.91 11.37 2.38
N ASP A 52 4.72 11.50 1.06
CA ASP A 52 4.05 10.52 0.22
C ASP A 52 5.02 9.41 -0.18
N PHE A 53 4.49 8.27 -0.64
CA PHE A 53 5.29 7.16 -1.15
C PHE A 53 5.05 6.96 -2.66
N PRO A 54 5.57 7.84 -3.53
CA PRO A 54 5.41 7.70 -4.97
C PRO A 54 6.27 6.58 -5.54
N ASP A 55 5.88 6.08 -6.72
CA ASP A 55 6.71 5.21 -7.54
C ASP A 55 8.04 5.90 -7.86
N TRP A 56 9.09 5.12 -8.13
CA TRP A 56 10.39 5.70 -8.43
C TRP A 56 11.21 4.88 -9.41
N ILE A 57 12.07 5.60 -10.12
CA ILE A 57 13.04 5.09 -11.08
C ILE A 57 14.42 5.53 -10.59
N GLU A 58 15.36 4.60 -10.57
CA GLU A 58 16.75 4.89 -10.25
C GLU A 58 17.64 4.78 -11.50
N LEU A 59 18.46 5.81 -11.72
CA LEU A 59 19.51 5.83 -12.73
C LEU A 59 20.87 5.47 -12.11
N TYR A 60 21.71 4.76 -12.85
CA TYR A 60 23.08 4.44 -12.46
C TYR A 60 24.07 4.70 -13.59
N ASN A 61 25.13 5.45 -13.32
CA ASN A 61 26.24 5.60 -14.26
C ASN A 61 27.31 4.52 -14.02
N ALA A 62 27.30 3.49 -14.87
CA ALA A 62 28.29 2.41 -14.84
C ALA A 62 29.60 2.77 -15.58
N GLY A 63 29.64 3.92 -16.27
CA GLY A 63 30.79 4.40 -17.01
C GLY A 63 31.93 4.90 -16.13
N ALA A 64 33.12 5.01 -16.73
CA ALA A 64 34.30 5.56 -16.06
C ALA A 64 34.37 7.11 -16.08
N THR A 65 33.39 7.77 -16.71
CA THR A 65 33.31 9.23 -16.89
C THR A 65 31.94 9.75 -16.48
N ALA A 66 31.86 11.03 -16.12
CA ALA A 66 30.59 11.69 -15.88
C ALA A 66 29.70 11.61 -17.14
N ALA A 67 28.40 11.35 -16.93
CA ALA A 67 27.40 11.30 -17.99
C ALA A 67 26.57 12.59 -17.95
N ASP A 68 26.54 13.33 -19.06
CA ASP A 68 25.65 14.48 -19.22
C ASP A 68 24.32 14.00 -19.82
N LEU A 69 23.26 14.12 -19.04
CA LEU A 69 21.91 13.68 -19.37
C LEU A 69 21.00 14.87 -19.72
N ALA A 70 21.54 16.06 -19.97
CA ALA A 70 20.75 17.20 -20.42
C ALA A 70 20.00 16.88 -21.73
N ASN A 71 18.71 17.19 -21.75
CA ASN A 71 17.74 16.94 -22.82
C ASN A 71 17.45 15.45 -23.12
N TYR A 72 17.84 14.53 -22.24
CA TYR A 72 17.40 13.14 -22.35
C TYR A 72 15.92 13.03 -21.97
N GLY A 73 15.19 12.16 -22.69
CA GLY A 73 13.82 11.78 -22.38
C GLY A 73 13.77 10.62 -21.39
N ILE A 74 12.86 10.70 -20.43
CA ILE A 74 12.43 9.61 -19.54
C ILE A 74 10.95 9.36 -19.81
N SER A 75 10.57 8.11 -20.03
CA SER A 75 9.19 7.74 -20.37
C SER A 75 8.87 6.30 -19.94
N ASP A 76 7.60 6.05 -19.64
CA ASP A 76 6.93 4.75 -19.52
C ASP A 76 6.33 4.27 -20.88
N ASP A 77 6.33 5.12 -21.90
CA ASP A 77 5.78 4.84 -23.23
C ASP A 77 6.86 4.94 -24.32
N ALA A 78 7.13 3.82 -25.00
CA ALA A 78 8.10 3.78 -26.09
C ALA A 78 7.68 4.60 -27.32
N GLU A 79 6.38 4.86 -27.50
CA GLU A 79 5.85 5.66 -28.60
C GLU A 79 5.84 7.17 -28.27
N ASP A 80 5.97 7.53 -26.99
CA ASP A 80 6.19 8.90 -26.51
C ASP A 80 7.47 8.99 -25.65
N PRO A 81 8.67 8.89 -26.26
CA PRO A 81 9.93 8.70 -25.52
C PRO A 81 10.42 9.93 -24.73
N PHE A 82 9.71 11.07 -24.80
CA PHE A 82 10.09 12.34 -24.17
C PHE A 82 8.98 12.90 -23.27
N LYS A 83 8.15 12.04 -22.65
CA LYS A 83 7.14 12.45 -21.67
C LYS A 83 7.70 13.39 -20.61
N TRP A 84 8.87 13.05 -20.07
CA TRP A 84 9.68 13.94 -19.24
C TRP A 84 11.04 14.19 -19.88
N VAL A 85 11.48 15.46 -19.93
CA VAL A 85 12.79 15.84 -20.45
C VAL A 85 13.66 16.35 -19.31
N ILE A 86 14.85 15.77 -19.17
CA ILE A 86 15.82 16.21 -18.16
C ILE A 86 16.40 17.57 -18.59
N ASP A 87 16.16 18.63 -17.82
CA ASP A 87 16.73 19.95 -18.10
C ASP A 87 18.27 19.94 -18.02
N THR A 88 18.79 19.60 -16.85
CA THR A 88 20.23 19.46 -16.60
C THR A 88 20.48 18.38 -15.56
N LEU A 89 21.34 17.41 -15.88
CA LEU A 89 21.82 16.41 -14.93
C LEU A 89 23.20 15.93 -15.39
N THR A 90 24.18 16.00 -14.50
CA THR A 90 25.48 15.34 -14.70
C THR A 90 25.62 14.25 -13.65
N LEU A 91 25.63 13.00 -14.09
CA LEU A 91 25.76 11.85 -13.21
C LEU A 91 27.22 11.40 -13.16
N GLU A 92 27.88 11.54 -12.01
CA GLU A 92 29.28 11.14 -11.83
C GLU A 92 29.47 9.62 -11.97
N PRO A 93 30.69 9.13 -12.31
CA PRO A 93 30.98 7.70 -12.36
C PRO A 93 30.57 6.97 -11.07
N GLY A 94 29.78 5.92 -11.20
CA GLY A 94 29.33 5.10 -10.07
C GLY A 94 28.23 5.74 -9.22
N ALA A 95 27.70 6.91 -9.60
CA ALA A 95 26.62 7.56 -8.89
C ALA A 95 25.25 7.00 -9.28
N TYR A 96 24.31 7.10 -8.33
CA TYR A 96 22.90 6.77 -8.48
C TYR A 96 22.07 8.06 -8.42
N TYR A 97 20.92 8.08 -9.09
CA TYR A 97 20.02 9.24 -9.08
C TYR A 97 18.56 8.82 -9.15
N LEU A 98 17.74 9.33 -8.22
CA LEU A 98 16.32 8.99 -8.10
C LEU A 98 15.45 9.96 -8.89
N LEU A 99 14.39 9.43 -9.48
CA LEU A 99 13.30 10.16 -10.13
C LEU A 99 12.00 9.62 -9.54
N PHE A 100 11.14 10.48 -8.99
CA PHE A 100 9.83 10.07 -8.51
C PHE A 100 8.82 10.07 -9.66
N ALA A 101 8.23 8.93 -10.01
CA ALA A 101 7.15 8.83 -10.98
C ALA A 101 5.82 9.07 -10.27
N SER A 102 5.52 10.33 -9.94
CA SER A 102 4.38 10.68 -9.07
C SER A 102 3.26 11.45 -9.77
N ASP A 103 3.42 11.82 -11.04
CA ASP A 103 2.52 12.73 -11.77
C ASP A 103 2.42 14.16 -11.19
N LYS A 104 3.39 14.57 -10.35
CA LYS A 104 3.41 15.93 -9.76
C LYS A 104 4.03 16.99 -10.69
N ASP A 105 4.70 16.58 -11.78
CA ASP A 105 5.33 17.48 -12.79
C ASP A 105 6.23 18.55 -12.14
N ARG A 106 7.09 18.13 -11.20
CA ARG A 106 7.95 19.01 -10.38
C ARG A 106 9.43 18.79 -10.72
N PRO A 107 10.14 19.75 -11.32
CA PRO A 107 11.56 19.60 -11.60
C PRO A 107 12.38 19.52 -10.30
N ALA A 108 13.57 18.93 -10.39
CA ALA A 108 14.50 18.83 -9.27
C ALA A 108 14.92 20.22 -8.76
N ASP A 109 15.20 20.33 -7.47
CA ASP A 109 15.77 21.53 -6.87
C ASP A 109 17.03 21.20 -6.05
N SER A 110 17.53 22.15 -5.25
CA SER A 110 18.75 21.95 -4.46
C SER A 110 18.62 20.95 -3.30
N LEU A 111 17.40 20.60 -2.93
CA LEU A 111 17.07 19.74 -1.78
C LEU A 111 16.34 18.46 -2.19
N ASN A 112 15.58 18.49 -3.30
CA ASN A 112 14.62 17.46 -3.66
C ASN A 112 14.87 16.85 -5.04
N TYR A 113 14.56 15.56 -5.17
CA TYR A 113 14.54 14.84 -6.44
C TYR A 113 13.38 15.31 -7.32
N PRO A 114 13.45 15.14 -8.66
CA PRO A 114 12.36 15.53 -9.53
C PRO A 114 11.18 14.56 -9.40
N HIS A 115 9.99 15.08 -9.61
CA HIS A 115 8.77 14.34 -9.83
C HIS A 115 8.36 14.41 -11.29
N LEU A 116 8.31 13.27 -11.95
CA LEU A 116 7.87 13.12 -13.32
C LEU A 116 6.36 13.42 -13.45
N ASN A 117 5.92 13.64 -14.68
CA ASN A 117 4.53 13.91 -15.06
C ASN A 117 3.76 12.63 -15.45
N PHE A 118 4.14 11.50 -14.82
CA PHE A 118 3.45 10.23 -14.95
C PHE A 118 3.73 9.37 -13.71
N LYS A 119 2.91 8.32 -13.53
CA LYS A 119 3.09 7.24 -12.56
C LYS A 119 3.40 5.94 -13.29
N LEU A 120 3.90 4.95 -12.55
CA LEU A 120 4.13 3.63 -13.11
C LEU A 120 2.92 2.71 -12.90
N SER A 121 2.76 1.75 -13.79
CA SER A 121 1.80 0.66 -13.65
C SER A 121 2.46 -0.54 -12.95
N SER A 122 2.00 -0.86 -11.74
CA SER A 122 2.41 -2.08 -11.03
C SER A 122 2.05 -3.38 -11.77
N GLY A 123 1.16 -3.34 -12.77
CA GLY A 123 0.84 -4.48 -13.65
C GLY A 123 1.96 -4.89 -14.61
N GLY A 124 3.04 -4.12 -14.67
CA GLY A 124 4.20 -4.35 -15.51
C GLY A 124 4.17 -3.52 -16.79
N GLU A 125 5.29 -2.87 -17.09
CA GLU A 125 5.49 -1.99 -18.24
C GLU A 125 6.98 -1.78 -18.51
N GLY A 126 7.34 -0.81 -19.36
CA GLY A 126 8.72 -0.47 -19.67
C GLY A 126 9.06 0.97 -19.30
N VAL A 127 10.26 1.20 -18.79
CA VAL A 127 10.86 2.53 -18.60
C VAL A 127 11.99 2.70 -19.61
N TYR A 128 12.06 3.87 -20.23
CA TYR A 128 12.96 4.17 -21.34
C TYR A 128 13.76 5.45 -21.05
N ILE A 129 15.07 5.38 -21.32
CA ILE A 129 15.93 6.55 -21.41
C ILE A 129 16.24 6.79 -22.89
N THR A 130 15.91 7.96 -23.40
CA THR A 130 16.09 8.32 -24.82
C THR A 130 17.03 9.52 -24.94
N ALA A 131 18.09 9.38 -25.75
CA ALA A 131 19.03 10.47 -26.00
C ALA A 131 18.40 11.56 -26.90
N PRO A 132 18.94 12.80 -26.90
CA PRO A 132 18.38 13.91 -27.70
C PRO A 132 18.32 13.66 -29.22
N ASP A 133 19.12 12.72 -29.73
CA ASP A 133 19.09 12.28 -31.13
C ASP A 133 18.04 11.18 -31.41
N SER A 134 17.16 10.93 -30.44
CA SER A 134 16.11 9.90 -30.46
C SER A 134 16.63 8.45 -30.44
N SER A 135 17.92 8.23 -30.14
CA SER A 135 18.43 6.89 -29.90
C SER A 135 18.07 6.40 -28.48
N ASN A 136 17.76 5.11 -28.34
CA ASN A 136 17.55 4.51 -27.03
C ASN A 136 18.91 4.42 -26.30
N ALA A 137 19.00 5.05 -25.12
CA ALA A 137 20.18 5.00 -24.27
C ALA A 137 20.13 3.77 -23.34
N ASP A 138 18.97 3.53 -22.71
CA ASP A 138 18.68 2.29 -21.98
C ASP A 138 17.17 2.04 -21.93
N SER A 139 16.80 0.80 -21.63
CA SER A 139 15.41 0.44 -21.30
C SER A 139 15.38 -0.68 -20.27
N LEU A 140 14.35 -0.66 -19.43
CA LEU A 140 14.06 -1.70 -18.45
C LEU A 140 12.57 -2.02 -18.53
N ILE A 141 12.26 -3.25 -18.93
CA ILE A 141 10.88 -3.77 -18.93
C ILE A 141 10.72 -4.62 -17.69
N PHE A 142 9.79 -4.26 -16.82
CA PHE A 142 9.51 -4.98 -15.59
C PHE A 142 8.16 -5.70 -15.68
N PRO A 143 8.05 -6.91 -15.11
CA PRO A 143 6.78 -7.62 -14.99
C PRO A 143 5.91 -7.00 -13.86
N GLU A 144 4.79 -7.63 -13.52
CA GLU A 144 3.98 -7.20 -12.37
C GLU A 144 4.83 -7.12 -11.08
N LEU A 145 4.68 -6.02 -10.32
CA LEU A 145 5.35 -5.79 -9.05
C LEU A 145 4.31 -5.66 -7.93
N ARG A 146 4.55 -6.36 -6.83
CA ARG A 146 3.78 -6.16 -5.60
C ARG A 146 4.27 -4.90 -4.90
N THR A 147 3.44 -4.39 -4.00
CA THR A 147 3.78 -3.21 -3.19
C THR A 147 5.08 -3.43 -2.40
N ASP A 148 5.95 -2.42 -2.46
CA ASP A 148 7.29 -2.39 -1.86
C ASP A 148 8.29 -3.45 -2.38
N GLU A 149 7.97 -4.11 -3.51
CA GLU A 149 8.94 -4.88 -4.28
C GLU A 149 9.48 -4.05 -5.46
N SER A 150 10.77 -4.16 -5.74
CA SER A 150 11.40 -3.49 -6.87
C SER A 150 11.93 -4.50 -7.91
N TYR A 151 12.17 -4.01 -9.12
CA TYR A 151 12.82 -4.76 -10.18
C TYR A 151 14.08 -4.02 -10.62
N GLY A 152 15.22 -4.71 -10.62
CA GLY A 152 16.49 -4.04 -10.80
C GLY A 152 17.60 -4.91 -11.33
N ARG A 153 18.69 -4.26 -11.72
CA ARG A 153 19.89 -4.88 -12.28
C ARG A 153 20.77 -5.45 -11.18
N THR A 154 21.42 -6.57 -11.45
CA THR A 154 22.35 -7.21 -10.51
C THR A 154 23.70 -6.48 -10.49
N PRO A 155 24.24 -6.10 -9.32
CA PRO A 155 25.56 -5.49 -9.24
C PRO A 155 26.64 -6.39 -9.86
N GLY A 156 27.40 -5.85 -10.81
CA GLY A 156 28.44 -6.59 -11.53
C GLY A 156 27.95 -7.40 -12.75
N ASP A 157 26.64 -7.56 -12.93
CA ASP A 157 26.02 -8.10 -14.13
C ASP A 157 24.76 -7.29 -14.47
N LEU A 158 24.97 -6.12 -15.08
CA LEU A 158 23.91 -5.19 -15.42
C LEU A 158 22.92 -5.74 -16.46
N SER A 159 23.23 -6.87 -17.10
CA SER A 159 22.30 -7.54 -18.03
C SER A 159 21.27 -8.42 -17.31
N ASN A 160 21.54 -8.77 -16.05
CA ASN A 160 20.68 -9.63 -15.25
C ASN A 160 19.72 -8.80 -14.40
N LEU A 161 18.42 -8.93 -14.69
CA LEU A 161 17.34 -8.26 -13.97
C LEU A 161 16.65 -9.25 -13.02
N LEU A 162 16.45 -8.83 -11.78
CA LEU A 162 15.86 -9.62 -10.71
C LEU A 162 14.84 -8.78 -9.93
N PHE A 163 13.94 -9.47 -9.23
CA PHE A 163 13.10 -8.85 -8.22
C PHE A 163 13.86 -8.70 -6.92
N TYR A 164 13.55 -7.67 -6.13
CA TYR A 164 14.09 -7.45 -4.80
C TYR A 164 12.96 -7.15 -3.82
N SER A 165 12.89 -7.93 -2.73
CA SER A 165 11.98 -7.69 -1.61
C SER A 165 12.51 -6.64 -0.62
N ASP A 166 13.80 -6.33 -0.72
CA ASP A 166 14.47 -5.31 0.07
C ASP A 166 15.15 -4.33 -0.91
N PRO A 167 14.41 -3.34 -1.43
CA PRO A 167 14.90 -2.40 -2.43
C PRO A 167 16.02 -1.50 -1.88
N THR A 168 16.83 -0.92 -2.76
CA THR A 168 18.05 -0.19 -2.34
C THR A 168 18.19 1.21 -2.93
N PRO A 169 17.17 2.09 -2.80
CA PRO A 169 17.21 3.41 -3.40
C PRO A 169 18.42 4.22 -2.94
N GLY A 170 19.08 4.86 -3.91
CA GLY A 170 20.33 5.61 -3.79
C GLY A 170 21.60 4.75 -3.80
N SER A 171 21.52 3.43 -4.07
CA SER A 171 22.66 2.53 -3.91
C SER A 171 22.61 1.27 -4.77
N ALA A 172 23.65 0.44 -4.71
CA ALA A 172 23.69 -0.81 -5.46
C ALA A 172 22.72 -1.86 -4.88
N ASN A 173 22.01 -2.57 -5.77
CA ASN A 173 21.07 -3.68 -5.49
C ASN A 173 21.75 -4.91 -4.87
N SER A 174 22.24 -4.73 -3.65
CA SER A 174 23.12 -5.67 -2.92
C SER A 174 22.38 -6.66 -2.03
N THR A 175 21.05 -6.56 -1.99
CA THR A 175 20.15 -7.48 -1.30
C THR A 175 19.91 -8.74 -2.13
N THR A 176 19.14 -9.68 -1.58
CA THR A 176 18.85 -10.95 -2.27
C THR A 176 17.95 -10.68 -3.46
N GLY A 177 18.45 -10.95 -4.67
CA GLY A 177 17.66 -10.89 -5.90
C GLY A 177 16.98 -12.22 -6.21
N TYR A 178 15.76 -12.15 -6.76
CA TYR A 178 14.93 -13.31 -7.09
C TYR A 178 14.61 -13.34 -8.58
N SER A 179 14.57 -14.55 -9.15
CA SER A 179 14.36 -14.76 -10.59
C SER A 179 12.90 -14.65 -11.04
N GLY A 180 11.97 -14.55 -10.08
CA GLY A 180 10.53 -14.59 -10.31
C GLY A 180 9.78 -14.53 -8.99
N GLN A 181 8.47 -14.34 -9.08
CA GLN A 181 7.55 -14.42 -7.97
C GLN A 181 6.73 -15.70 -8.02
N LEU A 182 6.40 -16.26 -6.85
CA LEU A 182 5.48 -17.40 -6.77
C LEU A 182 4.02 -16.92 -6.79
N PRO A 183 3.14 -17.61 -7.53
CA PRO A 183 1.72 -17.34 -7.47
C PRO A 183 1.17 -17.66 -6.08
N THR A 184 0.10 -16.96 -5.72
CA THR A 184 -0.64 -17.13 -4.47
C THR A 184 -1.33 -18.52 -4.45
N PRO A 185 -1.17 -19.32 -3.38
CA PRO A 185 -1.78 -20.65 -3.31
C PRO A 185 -3.30 -20.60 -3.23
N GLU A 186 -3.99 -21.35 -4.09
CA GLU A 186 -5.44 -21.46 -4.04
C GLU A 186 -5.90 -22.59 -3.11
N LEU A 187 -6.86 -22.28 -2.24
CA LEU A 187 -7.49 -23.22 -1.31
C LEU A 187 -8.85 -23.68 -1.86
N THR A 188 -9.15 -24.97 -1.74
CA THR A 188 -10.42 -25.55 -2.20
C THR A 188 -11.04 -26.45 -1.13
N PRO A 189 -12.30 -26.21 -0.71
CA PRO A 189 -13.10 -25.02 -1.02
C PRO A 189 -12.47 -23.75 -0.42
N GLU A 190 -12.88 -22.57 -0.90
CA GLU A 190 -12.56 -21.29 -0.28
C GLU A 190 -13.18 -21.19 1.13
N GLY A 191 -12.73 -20.20 1.90
CA GLY A 191 -13.25 -19.86 3.22
C GLY A 191 -14.74 -19.51 3.21
N GLY A 192 -15.35 -19.51 4.40
CA GLY A 192 -16.76 -19.20 4.58
C GLY A 192 -17.50 -20.22 5.45
N PHE A 193 -18.83 -20.31 5.24
CA PHE A 193 -19.73 -21.06 6.12
C PHE A 193 -20.00 -22.49 5.65
N PHE A 194 -19.81 -23.44 6.56
CA PHE A 194 -20.04 -24.86 6.36
C PHE A 194 -20.98 -25.42 7.43
N THR A 195 -22.03 -26.12 6.99
CA THR A 195 -23.05 -26.70 7.89
C THR A 195 -22.50 -27.78 8.85
N ARG A 196 -21.36 -28.37 8.51
CA ARG A 196 -20.65 -29.42 9.27
C ARG A 196 -19.14 -29.18 9.13
N SER A 197 -18.35 -30.23 9.22
CA SER A 197 -16.92 -30.20 8.90
C SER A 197 -16.65 -29.90 7.42
N VAL A 198 -15.48 -29.33 7.15
CA VAL A 198 -14.94 -29.09 5.81
C VAL A 198 -13.60 -29.82 5.64
N THR A 199 -13.26 -30.18 4.40
CA THR A 199 -11.95 -30.73 4.04
C THR A 199 -11.35 -29.84 2.96
N VAL A 200 -10.22 -29.22 3.28
CA VAL A 200 -9.55 -28.18 2.49
C VAL A 200 -8.28 -28.75 1.86
N SER A 201 -8.12 -28.57 0.55
CA SER A 201 -6.93 -28.94 -0.20
C SER A 201 -6.32 -27.73 -0.89
N LEU A 202 -5.04 -27.79 -1.21
CA LEU A 202 -4.42 -26.87 -2.15
C LEU A 202 -4.75 -27.28 -3.59
N ALA A 203 -4.92 -26.29 -4.47
CA ALA A 203 -4.97 -26.50 -5.91
C ALA A 203 -3.57 -26.80 -6.48
N ASP A 204 -3.31 -26.44 -7.74
CA ASP A 204 -2.00 -26.68 -8.36
C ASP A 204 -0.88 -25.88 -7.67
N THR A 205 0.02 -26.58 -7.00
CA THR A 205 1.21 -26.02 -6.35
C THR A 205 2.50 -26.37 -7.10
N SER A 206 2.42 -26.72 -8.39
CA SER A 206 3.57 -27.22 -9.17
C SER A 206 4.74 -26.24 -9.29
N MET A 207 4.49 -24.94 -9.10
CA MET A 207 5.51 -23.90 -9.13
C MET A 207 6.29 -23.76 -7.82
N ALA A 208 5.78 -24.30 -6.70
CA ALA A 208 6.40 -24.18 -5.38
C ALA A 208 7.14 -25.47 -4.97
N ASP A 209 8.23 -25.32 -4.22
CA ASP A 209 8.90 -26.48 -3.60
C ASP A 209 8.14 -26.93 -2.35
N TYR A 210 7.67 -25.94 -1.57
CA TYR A 210 6.97 -26.13 -0.31
C TYR A 210 5.82 -25.15 -0.16
N VAL A 211 4.74 -25.60 0.47
CA VAL A 211 3.68 -24.73 0.97
C VAL A 211 3.60 -24.94 2.47
N TYR A 212 3.79 -23.87 3.22
CA TYR A 212 3.72 -23.84 4.68
C TYR A 212 2.39 -23.27 5.14
N PHE A 213 1.92 -23.70 6.30
CA PHE A 213 0.67 -23.23 6.87
C PHE A 213 0.72 -23.08 8.39
N THR A 214 -0.17 -22.23 8.89
CA THR A 214 -0.45 -21.98 10.31
C THR A 214 -1.97 -21.96 10.52
N LEU A 215 -2.38 -22.25 11.76
CA LEU A 215 -3.80 -22.28 12.17
C LEU A 215 -4.08 -21.35 13.37
N ASP A 216 -3.08 -20.58 13.77
CA ASP A 216 -3.10 -19.70 14.95
C ASP A 216 -3.14 -18.21 14.59
N GLY A 217 -3.12 -17.87 13.29
CA GLY A 217 -3.13 -16.49 12.79
C GLY A 217 -1.75 -15.91 12.46
N THR A 218 -0.66 -16.56 12.91
CA THR A 218 0.72 -16.16 12.56
C THR A 218 1.00 -16.34 11.07
N ASP A 219 1.91 -15.55 10.49
CA ASP A 219 2.34 -15.77 9.10
C ASP A 219 3.17 -17.07 8.97
N PRO A 220 2.90 -17.92 7.95
CA PRO A 220 3.70 -19.12 7.75
C PRO A 220 5.15 -18.80 7.38
N THR A 221 6.08 -19.45 8.08
CA THR A 221 7.52 -19.39 7.81
C THR A 221 8.04 -20.77 7.42
N THR A 222 9.33 -20.87 7.04
CA THR A 222 9.99 -22.17 6.78
C THR A 222 10.07 -23.07 8.02
N SER A 223 9.79 -22.53 9.22
CA SER A 223 9.69 -23.30 10.48
C SER A 223 8.28 -23.81 10.77
N SER A 224 7.27 -23.32 10.04
CA SER A 224 5.88 -23.72 10.21
C SER A 224 5.62 -25.12 9.64
N SER A 225 4.41 -25.62 9.82
CA SER A 225 4.03 -26.95 9.33
C SER A 225 3.89 -26.95 7.80
N LEU A 226 4.34 -28.02 7.14
CA LEU A 226 4.12 -28.21 5.70
C LEU A 226 2.67 -28.62 5.43
N PHE A 227 2.03 -28.01 4.44
CA PHE A 227 0.69 -28.41 4.00
C PHE A 227 0.71 -29.84 3.42
N GLY A 228 1.70 -30.15 2.59
CA GLY A 228 1.84 -31.48 1.99
C GLY A 228 0.70 -31.82 1.01
N LYS A 229 0.47 -33.11 0.76
CA LYS A 229 -0.57 -33.59 -0.19
C LYS A 229 -1.90 -33.91 0.46
N ASP A 230 -1.90 -34.17 1.75
CA ASP A 230 -3.10 -34.59 2.46
C ASP A 230 -4.00 -33.37 2.73
N PRO A 231 -5.30 -33.43 2.41
CA PRO A 231 -6.23 -32.37 2.75
C PRO A 231 -6.32 -32.13 4.27
N ARG A 232 -6.69 -30.91 4.65
CA ARG A 232 -6.92 -30.49 6.03
C ARG A 232 -8.39 -30.62 6.40
N PHE A 233 -8.67 -31.35 7.47
CA PHE A 233 -10.03 -31.55 7.97
C PHE A 233 -10.30 -30.61 9.14
N PHE A 234 -11.34 -29.77 9.02
CA PHE A 234 -11.77 -28.85 10.08
C PHE A 234 -13.20 -29.17 10.49
N ASN A 235 -13.45 -29.25 11.80
CA ASN A 235 -14.77 -29.53 12.39
C ASN A 235 -15.16 -28.54 13.49
N PHE A 236 -14.41 -27.46 13.62
CA PHE A 236 -14.70 -26.24 14.39
C PHE A 236 -14.18 -25.03 13.58
N THR A 237 -14.64 -23.83 13.91
CA THR A 237 -14.16 -22.61 13.24
C THR A 237 -12.65 -22.53 13.28
N THR A 238 -12.01 -22.41 12.11
CA THR A 238 -10.56 -22.46 11.98
C THR A 238 -10.09 -21.37 11.03
N THR A 239 -9.09 -20.60 11.42
CA THR A 239 -8.34 -19.76 10.49
C THR A 239 -7.20 -20.58 9.89
N LEU A 240 -6.94 -20.38 8.60
CA LEU A 240 -5.87 -21.03 7.88
C LEU A 240 -5.08 -19.96 7.14
N LYS A 241 -3.78 -19.89 7.39
CA LYS A 241 -2.86 -19.09 6.59
C LYS A 241 -1.91 -20.00 5.82
N VAL A 242 -1.67 -19.72 4.55
CA VAL A 242 -0.74 -20.48 3.69
C VAL A 242 0.22 -19.57 2.93
N LYS A 243 1.46 -20.04 2.76
CA LYS A 243 2.51 -19.36 1.99
C LYS A 243 3.33 -20.37 1.19
N ALA A 244 3.52 -20.11 -0.09
CA ALA A 244 4.37 -20.92 -0.97
C ALA A 244 5.80 -20.38 -1.00
N ILE A 245 6.77 -21.29 -1.01
CA ILE A 245 8.20 -21.00 -1.01
C ILE A 245 8.90 -21.90 -2.04
N LYS A 246 9.89 -21.31 -2.73
CA LYS A 246 10.80 -21.97 -3.66
C LYS A 246 12.13 -21.23 -3.63
N ASP A 247 13.22 -21.98 -3.66
CA ASP A 247 14.55 -21.38 -3.66
C ASP A 247 14.77 -20.52 -4.92
N GLY A 248 15.32 -19.32 -4.73
CA GLY A 248 15.59 -18.35 -5.81
C GLY A 248 14.36 -17.65 -6.42
N MET A 249 13.17 -17.79 -5.83
CA MET A 249 11.96 -17.04 -6.19
C MET A 249 11.41 -16.28 -4.97
N LEU A 250 10.79 -15.13 -5.21
CA LEU A 250 10.03 -14.43 -4.17
C LEU A 250 8.91 -15.34 -3.67
N PRO A 251 8.74 -15.47 -2.35
CA PRO A 251 7.60 -16.20 -1.78
C PRO A 251 6.27 -15.65 -2.28
N SER A 252 5.23 -16.48 -2.23
CA SER A 252 3.88 -15.98 -2.48
C SER A 252 3.45 -15.02 -1.39
N ASP A 253 2.41 -14.23 -1.68
CA ASP A 253 1.65 -13.58 -0.63
C ASP A 253 1.04 -14.62 0.30
N VAL A 254 0.77 -14.18 1.53
CA VAL A 254 0.09 -15.01 2.51
C VAL A 254 -1.40 -14.99 2.21
N VAL A 255 -1.98 -16.16 1.96
CA VAL A 255 -3.44 -16.31 1.92
C VAL A 255 -3.92 -16.57 3.32
N ALA A 256 -4.94 -15.83 3.76
CA ALA A 256 -5.65 -16.06 5.01
C ALA A 256 -7.13 -16.30 4.70
N GLN A 257 -7.72 -17.35 5.28
CA GLN A 257 -9.14 -17.64 5.15
C GLN A 257 -9.69 -18.21 6.45
N THR A 258 -10.96 -17.90 6.75
CA THR A 258 -11.68 -18.45 7.90
C THR A 258 -12.72 -19.48 7.46
N TYR A 259 -12.67 -20.67 8.06
CA TYR A 259 -13.62 -21.75 7.81
C TYR A 259 -14.59 -21.87 8.99
N PHE A 260 -15.79 -21.31 8.85
CA PHE A 260 -16.84 -21.33 9.87
C PHE A 260 -17.65 -22.63 9.79
N THR A 261 -17.36 -23.59 10.69
CA THR A 261 -18.07 -24.89 10.67
C THR A 261 -19.10 -25.00 11.78
N SER A 262 -20.29 -25.52 11.46
CA SER A 262 -21.36 -25.76 12.44
C SER A 262 -21.79 -24.52 13.24
N VAL A 263 -21.61 -23.33 12.66
CA VAL A 263 -22.08 -22.04 13.19
C VAL A 263 -22.94 -21.35 12.14
N SER A 264 -23.85 -20.51 12.61
CA SER A 264 -24.71 -19.68 11.76
C SER A 264 -25.04 -18.40 12.50
N HIS A 265 -25.05 -17.29 11.78
CA HIS A 265 -25.39 -15.97 12.32
C HIS A 265 -26.58 -15.39 11.55
N SER A 266 -27.33 -14.50 12.19
CA SER A 266 -28.38 -13.70 11.56
C SER A 266 -27.95 -12.26 11.31
N LEU A 267 -26.68 -11.97 11.55
CA LEU A 267 -26.02 -10.69 11.32
C LEU A 267 -24.84 -10.97 10.39
N PRO A 268 -24.35 -9.95 9.64
CA PRO A 268 -23.09 -10.07 8.94
C PRO A 268 -21.96 -10.46 9.89
N VAL A 269 -20.89 -11.01 9.33
CA VAL A 269 -19.74 -11.51 10.07
C VAL A 269 -18.47 -10.83 9.57
N ILE A 270 -17.70 -10.28 10.50
CA ILE A 270 -16.33 -9.84 10.29
C ILE A 270 -15.40 -10.89 10.90
N SER A 271 -14.45 -11.40 10.12
CA SER A 271 -13.32 -12.19 10.64
C SER A 271 -12.06 -11.36 10.56
N LEU A 272 -11.34 -11.24 11.67
CA LEU A 272 -9.99 -10.68 11.72
C LEU A 272 -8.99 -11.81 11.93
N VAL A 273 -8.02 -11.94 11.05
CA VAL A 273 -6.92 -12.92 11.15
C VAL A 273 -5.60 -12.17 11.25
N THR A 274 -4.84 -12.44 12.30
CA THR A 274 -3.58 -11.73 12.59
C THR A 274 -2.71 -12.54 13.53
N ASP A 275 -1.43 -12.19 13.66
CA ASP A 275 -0.58 -12.77 14.69
C ASP A 275 -1.19 -12.46 16.08
N PRO A 276 -1.54 -13.48 16.89
CA PRO A 276 -2.12 -13.27 18.21
C PRO A 276 -1.32 -12.34 19.11
N ASP A 277 0.00 -12.32 18.99
CA ASP A 277 0.88 -11.52 19.84
C ASP A 277 0.66 -10.02 19.61
N LEU A 278 0.27 -9.60 18.38
CA LEU A 278 -0.05 -8.21 18.07
C LEU A 278 -1.27 -7.69 18.86
N PHE A 279 -2.19 -8.59 19.22
CA PHE A 279 -3.31 -8.25 20.09
C PHE A 279 -2.98 -8.52 21.56
N PHE A 280 -2.39 -9.66 21.88
CA PHE A 280 -2.46 -10.27 23.21
C PHE A 280 -1.12 -10.57 23.89
N ASP A 281 0.02 -10.27 23.26
CA ASP A 281 1.31 -10.36 23.96
C ASP A 281 1.28 -9.46 25.19
N GLU A 282 1.73 -9.96 26.34
CA GLU A 282 1.65 -9.24 27.62
C GLU A 282 2.46 -7.94 27.64
N THR A 283 3.41 -7.78 26.72
CA THR A 283 4.29 -6.60 26.63
C THR A 283 3.89 -5.67 25.48
N THR A 284 3.60 -6.19 24.29
CA THR A 284 3.41 -5.40 23.07
C THR A 284 1.98 -5.41 22.53
N GLY A 285 1.13 -6.35 22.95
CA GLY A 285 -0.20 -6.53 22.41
C GLY A 285 -1.09 -5.30 22.61
N ILE A 286 -1.84 -4.89 21.57
CA ILE A 286 -2.66 -3.67 21.63
C ILE A 286 -3.92 -3.82 22.51
N TYR A 287 -4.30 -5.03 22.94
CA TYR A 287 -5.42 -5.25 23.87
C TYR A 287 -5.01 -5.27 25.34
N VAL A 288 -3.72 -5.38 25.64
CA VAL A 288 -3.24 -5.57 27.01
C VAL A 288 -2.83 -4.26 27.67
N GLU A 289 -2.63 -4.31 28.97
CA GLU A 289 -2.06 -3.18 29.72
C GLU A 289 -0.60 -2.94 29.33
N GLY A 290 0.18 -3.99 29.07
CA GLY A 290 1.60 -3.83 28.79
C GLY A 290 2.41 -3.58 30.06
N PRO A 291 3.72 -3.26 29.93
CA PRO A 291 4.63 -3.16 31.07
C PRO A 291 4.45 -1.88 31.90
N ASP A 292 3.84 -0.83 31.34
CA ASP A 292 3.57 0.43 32.04
C ASP A 292 2.06 0.64 32.22
N SER A 293 1.59 0.45 33.44
CA SER A 293 0.18 0.64 33.81
C SER A 293 -0.30 2.09 33.64
N ASN A 294 0.60 3.08 33.59
CA ASN A 294 0.21 4.48 33.39
C ASN A 294 0.00 4.83 31.92
N GLU A 295 0.61 4.07 31.02
CA GLU A 295 0.44 4.18 29.57
C GLU A 295 0.09 2.82 28.97
N PRO A 296 -1.13 2.31 29.24
CA PRO A 296 -1.51 1.00 28.77
C PRO A 296 -1.40 0.89 27.24
N ASN A 297 -1.04 -0.28 26.69
CA ASN A 297 -0.88 -0.43 25.23
C ASN A 297 -2.15 -0.06 24.47
N PHE A 298 -3.34 -0.38 25.00
CA PHE A 298 -4.62 0.00 24.40
C PHE A 298 -4.91 1.51 24.40
N THR A 299 -4.03 2.35 24.96
CA THR A 299 -4.10 3.80 24.89
C THR A 299 -3.17 4.43 23.87
N LYS A 300 -2.23 3.63 23.33
CA LYS A 300 -1.21 4.07 22.38
C LYS A 300 -1.73 4.09 20.96
N ASP A 301 -1.09 4.91 20.13
CA ASP A 301 -1.33 4.94 18.70
C ASP A 301 -0.53 3.84 17.99
N ILE A 302 -1.05 2.61 18.05
CA ILE A 302 -0.42 1.44 17.43
C ILE A 302 -1.42 0.83 16.44
N GLU A 303 -1.09 0.93 15.16
CA GLU A 303 -1.76 0.23 14.08
C GLU A 303 -1.03 -1.10 13.80
N ILE A 304 -1.79 -2.19 13.63
CA ILE A 304 -1.24 -3.53 13.39
C ILE A 304 -1.86 -4.14 12.13
N PRO A 305 -1.13 -5.00 11.40
CA PRO A 305 -1.67 -5.68 10.23
C PRO A 305 -2.71 -6.73 10.62
N VAL A 306 -3.80 -6.77 9.87
CA VAL A 306 -4.84 -7.82 9.93
C VAL A 306 -5.24 -8.23 8.53
N HIS A 307 -5.66 -9.48 8.35
CA HIS A 307 -6.50 -9.87 7.24
C HIS A 307 -7.95 -9.81 7.70
N ILE A 308 -8.80 -9.11 6.96
CA ILE A 308 -10.21 -8.92 7.26
C ILE A 308 -11.08 -9.58 6.19
N GLU A 309 -12.06 -10.36 6.63
CA GLU A 309 -13.09 -10.97 5.79
C GLU A 309 -14.46 -10.48 6.26
N TYR A 310 -15.30 -10.04 5.32
CA TYR A 310 -16.71 -9.72 5.57
C TYR A 310 -17.61 -10.74 4.89
N TYR A 311 -18.62 -11.21 5.61
CA TYR A 311 -19.68 -12.05 5.10
C TYR A 311 -21.04 -11.42 5.41
N ASP A 312 -21.96 -11.42 4.44
CA ASP A 312 -23.32 -10.90 4.60
C ASP A 312 -24.20 -11.79 5.51
N GLU A 313 -25.46 -11.40 5.71
CA GLU A 313 -26.42 -12.15 6.53
C GLU A 313 -26.74 -13.56 5.98
N GLU A 314 -26.54 -13.76 4.68
CA GLU A 314 -26.70 -15.03 3.99
C GLU A 314 -25.43 -15.90 4.00
N GLY A 315 -24.31 -15.35 4.47
CA GLY A 315 -23.01 -16.01 4.55
C GLY A 315 -22.19 -15.95 3.25
N ASN A 316 -22.56 -15.09 2.29
CA ASN A 316 -21.75 -14.83 1.11
C ASN A 316 -20.61 -13.87 1.47
N GLN A 317 -19.42 -14.11 0.92
CA GLN A 317 -18.29 -13.20 1.14
C GLN A 317 -18.50 -11.90 0.37
N GLY A 318 -18.46 -10.78 1.06
CA GLY A 318 -18.49 -9.44 0.47
C GLY A 318 -17.10 -8.96 0.06
N PHE A 319 -16.14 -9.04 0.99
CA PHE A 319 -14.73 -8.73 0.71
C PHE A 319 -13.78 -9.57 1.57
N SER A 320 -12.54 -9.68 1.09
CA SER A 320 -11.38 -10.31 1.75
C SER A 320 -10.16 -9.46 1.44
N ALA A 321 -9.56 -8.84 2.44
CA ALA A 321 -8.48 -7.89 2.21
C ALA A 321 -7.52 -7.83 3.41
N ASN A 322 -6.27 -7.47 3.15
CA ASN A 322 -5.37 -7.03 4.20
C ASN A 322 -5.68 -5.57 4.56
N ALA A 323 -5.56 -5.24 5.84
CA ALA A 323 -5.89 -3.93 6.40
C ALA A 323 -5.06 -3.65 7.65
N GLY A 324 -5.07 -2.39 8.09
CA GLY A 324 -4.59 -1.98 9.41
C GLY A 324 -5.72 -2.00 10.42
N ALA A 325 -5.43 -2.37 11.67
CA ALA A 325 -6.35 -2.26 12.79
C ALA A 325 -5.70 -1.52 13.96
N LYS A 326 -6.44 -0.64 14.62
CA LYS A 326 -5.99 0.13 15.79
C LYS A 326 -7.09 0.22 16.83
N ILE A 327 -6.73 0.28 18.12
CA ILE A 327 -7.71 0.55 19.17
C ILE A 327 -8.39 1.91 18.97
N TYR A 328 -9.72 1.92 19.04
CA TYR A 328 -10.51 3.13 18.90
C TYR A 328 -11.27 3.49 20.19
N GLY A 329 -11.46 4.80 20.39
CA GLY A 329 -12.23 5.40 21.47
C GLY A 329 -11.41 5.84 22.67
N ALA A 330 -12.04 6.64 23.54
CA ALA A 330 -11.37 7.26 24.68
C ALA A 330 -11.57 6.47 25.98
N TYR A 331 -12.79 6.46 26.55
CA TYR A 331 -13.04 5.71 27.78
C TYR A 331 -13.26 4.21 27.50
N SER A 332 -13.91 3.89 26.38
CA SER A 332 -14.33 2.53 26.00
C SER A 332 -13.18 1.56 25.74
N ARG A 333 -11.96 2.05 25.50
CA ARG A 333 -10.75 1.22 25.35
C ARG A 333 -10.39 0.43 26.62
N ASN A 334 -10.94 0.80 27.78
CA ASN A 334 -10.74 0.04 29.02
C ASN A 334 -11.62 -1.21 29.13
N PHE A 335 -12.60 -1.39 28.24
CA PHE A 335 -13.44 -2.59 28.26
C PHE A 335 -12.74 -3.80 27.63
N ALA A 336 -13.21 -4.99 28.00
CA ALA A 336 -12.65 -6.26 27.52
C ALA A 336 -12.80 -6.41 26.00
N MET A 337 -14.00 -6.10 25.47
CA MET A 337 -14.25 -5.98 24.05
C MET A 337 -13.94 -4.54 23.64
N LYS A 338 -12.83 -4.31 22.94
CA LYS A 338 -12.42 -2.97 22.50
C LYS A 338 -13.05 -2.63 21.15
N SER A 339 -13.19 -1.34 20.87
CA SER A 339 -13.50 -0.88 19.52
C SER A 339 -12.21 -0.86 18.69
N LEU A 340 -12.33 -1.10 17.39
CA LEU A 340 -11.22 -1.05 16.44
C LEU A 340 -11.56 -0.08 15.31
N SER A 341 -10.61 0.77 14.94
CA SER A 341 -10.59 1.39 13.62
C SER A 341 -9.92 0.42 12.65
N VAL A 342 -10.53 0.21 11.50
CA VAL A 342 -9.97 -0.57 10.38
C VAL A 342 -9.59 0.41 9.27
N PHE A 343 -8.39 0.24 8.70
CA PHE A 343 -7.82 1.12 7.69
C PHE A 343 -7.40 0.33 6.46
N PHE A 344 -7.78 0.81 5.29
CA PHE A 344 -7.20 0.41 4.02
C PHE A 344 -6.11 1.43 3.70
N ARG A 345 -4.90 0.93 3.45
CA ARG A 345 -3.70 1.72 3.15
C ARG A 345 -2.88 0.92 2.14
N GLY A 346 -2.21 1.61 1.22
CA GLY A 346 -1.37 0.97 0.20
C GLY A 346 -0.39 -0.06 0.80
N GLN A 347 0.14 0.18 2.01
CA GLN A 347 1.03 -0.75 2.72
C GLN A 347 0.43 -2.10 3.11
N TYR A 348 -0.88 -2.24 3.05
CA TYR A 348 -1.55 -3.53 3.21
C TYR A 348 -2.04 -4.10 1.87
N GLY A 349 -1.92 -3.37 0.77
CA GLY A 349 -2.33 -3.76 -0.57
C GLY A 349 -3.46 -2.90 -1.14
N LEU A 350 -4.58 -2.75 -0.41
CA LEU A 350 -5.66 -1.85 -0.81
C LEU A 350 -5.53 -0.51 -0.11
N SER A 351 -5.47 0.60 -0.85
CA SER A 351 -5.58 1.96 -0.31
C SER A 351 -7.01 2.31 0.09
N GLU A 352 -8.00 1.74 -0.59
CA GLU A 352 -9.41 1.96 -0.34
C GLU A 352 -10.18 0.66 -0.54
N LEU A 353 -11.25 0.47 0.22
CA LEU A 353 -12.19 -0.62 0.02
C LEU A 353 -13.34 -0.16 -0.88
N GLU A 354 -13.47 -0.79 -2.05
CA GLU A 354 -14.67 -0.66 -2.89
C GLU A 354 -15.73 -1.69 -2.49
N TYR A 355 -16.58 -1.34 -1.53
CA TYR A 355 -17.72 -2.16 -1.09
C TYR A 355 -18.82 -1.31 -0.43
N PRO A 356 -20.12 -1.53 -0.74
CA PRO A 356 -21.23 -0.82 -0.10
C PRO A 356 -21.47 -1.32 1.33
N LEU A 357 -20.64 -0.90 2.29
CA LEU A 357 -20.73 -1.29 3.70
C LEU A 357 -22.08 -0.93 4.34
N PHE A 358 -22.69 0.17 3.91
CA PHE A 358 -23.94 0.69 4.43
C PHE A 358 -24.99 0.78 3.32
N LYS A 359 -25.96 -0.14 3.33
CA LYS A 359 -27.00 -0.27 2.29
C LYS A 359 -27.86 1.01 2.13
N GLU A 360 -27.87 1.86 3.14
CA GLU A 360 -28.63 3.11 3.20
C GLU A 360 -27.88 4.34 2.67
N LYS A 361 -26.58 4.22 2.35
CA LYS A 361 -25.75 5.29 1.81
C LYS A 361 -25.41 5.00 0.36
N ASP A 362 -25.25 6.06 -0.44
CA ASP A 362 -24.71 5.97 -1.80
C ASP A 362 -23.18 6.17 -1.77
N ILE A 363 -22.52 5.43 -0.87
CA ILE A 363 -21.06 5.48 -0.65
C ILE A 363 -20.55 4.05 -0.78
N ASN A 364 -19.67 3.86 -1.77
CA ASN A 364 -19.14 2.54 -2.11
C ASN A 364 -17.65 2.41 -1.82
N THR A 365 -16.98 3.48 -1.39
CA THR A 365 -15.54 3.50 -1.19
C THR A 365 -15.21 3.97 0.22
N PHE A 366 -14.34 3.24 0.91
CA PHE A 366 -13.94 3.54 2.29
C PHE A 366 -12.44 3.37 2.48
N GLN A 367 -11.77 4.41 2.97
CA GLN A 367 -10.40 4.30 3.49
C GLN A 367 -10.36 3.74 4.91
N SER A 368 -11.42 3.97 5.69
CA SER A 368 -11.51 3.42 7.03
C SER A 368 -12.95 3.29 7.52
N PHE A 369 -13.16 2.42 8.50
CA PHE A 369 -14.41 2.30 9.24
C PHE A 369 -14.13 1.84 10.68
N ILE A 370 -15.14 1.86 11.54
CA ILE A 370 -15.00 1.48 12.95
C ILE A 370 -15.80 0.21 13.24
N LEU A 371 -15.18 -0.78 13.87
CA LEU A 371 -15.84 -1.84 14.62
C LEU A 371 -16.05 -1.35 16.06
N ARG A 372 -17.23 -0.82 16.37
CA ARG A 372 -17.52 -0.16 17.65
C ARG A 372 -18.15 -1.13 18.66
N ASN A 373 -17.62 -1.18 19.87
CA ASN A 373 -18.11 -2.01 20.97
C ASN A 373 -19.37 -1.47 21.68
N ALA A 374 -20.13 -0.58 21.04
CA ALA A 374 -21.19 0.25 21.64
C ALA A 374 -20.75 1.33 22.65
N GLY A 375 -19.44 1.56 22.83
CA GLY A 375 -18.92 2.67 23.61
C GLY A 375 -19.41 2.65 25.07
N ASN A 376 -20.03 3.74 25.53
CA ASN A 376 -20.58 3.85 26.89
C ASN A 376 -21.81 2.95 27.14
N ASP A 377 -22.43 2.39 26.09
CA ASP A 377 -23.52 1.40 26.21
C ASP A 377 -22.99 -0.04 26.27
N PHE A 378 -21.66 -0.24 26.33
CA PHE A 378 -21.06 -1.56 26.50
C PHE A 378 -21.53 -2.22 27.81
N GLY A 379 -21.99 -3.46 27.72
CA GLY A 379 -22.64 -4.18 28.83
C GLY A 379 -24.12 -3.81 29.05
N GLY A 380 -24.64 -2.88 28.25
CA GLY A 380 -26.04 -2.45 28.22
C GLY A 380 -26.82 -3.09 27.06
N ALA A 381 -27.49 -2.26 26.27
CA ALA A 381 -28.32 -2.73 25.15
C ALA A 381 -27.55 -2.92 23.84
N HIS A 382 -26.32 -2.39 23.75
CA HIS A 382 -25.43 -2.40 22.58
C HIS A 382 -25.96 -1.67 21.33
N MET A 383 -27.10 -0.98 21.44
CA MET A 383 -27.80 -0.37 20.30
C MET A 383 -28.31 1.04 20.58
N ARG A 384 -28.08 1.62 21.78
CA ARG A 384 -28.65 2.94 22.11
C ARG A 384 -28.21 4.03 21.13
N ASP A 385 -26.93 4.05 20.80
CA ASP A 385 -26.33 4.96 19.81
C ASP A 385 -27.06 4.83 18.45
N ALA A 386 -27.11 3.61 17.92
CA ALA A 386 -27.79 3.30 16.67
C ALA A 386 -29.27 3.70 16.63
N VAL A 387 -30.00 3.43 17.71
CA VAL A 387 -31.42 3.79 17.83
C VAL A 387 -31.59 5.30 17.80
N MET A 388 -30.79 6.05 18.56
CA MET A 388 -30.87 7.52 18.60
C MET A 388 -30.56 8.12 17.23
N THR A 389 -29.49 7.68 16.58
CA THR A 389 -29.12 8.11 15.23
C THR A 389 -30.23 7.80 14.21
N THR A 390 -30.83 6.62 14.30
CA THR A 390 -31.88 6.19 13.36
C THR A 390 -33.18 6.99 13.53
N ILE A 391 -33.51 7.41 14.76
CA ILE A 391 -34.72 8.19 15.04
C ILE A 391 -34.65 9.58 14.39
N VAL A 392 -33.47 10.20 14.40
CA VAL A 392 -33.33 11.60 13.93
C VAL A 392 -33.01 11.71 12.44
N LYS A 393 -32.43 10.67 11.82
CA LYS A 393 -31.82 10.75 10.48
C LYS A 393 -32.69 11.29 9.33
N ASN A 394 -34.02 11.19 9.44
CA ASN A 394 -34.95 11.60 8.39
C ASN A 394 -35.81 12.81 8.77
N ASP A 395 -35.75 13.24 10.03
CA ASP A 395 -36.67 14.21 10.60
C ASP A 395 -35.95 15.48 11.09
N ILE A 396 -34.62 15.45 11.22
CA ILE A 396 -33.79 16.55 11.71
C ILE A 396 -32.59 16.71 10.77
N ASP A 397 -32.25 17.96 10.42
CA ASP A 397 -31.16 18.27 9.49
C ASP A 397 -29.81 18.30 10.22
N ILE A 398 -29.40 17.13 10.72
CA ILE A 398 -28.11 16.92 11.39
C ILE A 398 -27.38 15.72 10.81
N ASP A 399 -26.05 15.79 10.86
CA ASP A 399 -25.18 14.70 10.46
C ASP A 399 -25.36 13.47 11.36
N VAL A 400 -25.39 12.32 10.71
CA VAL A 400 -25.61 11.03 11.35
C VAL A 400 -24.72 9.97 10.74
N GLN A 401 -24.03 9.22 11.61
CA GLN A 401 -23.21 8.09 11.20
C GLN A 401 -24.09 6.89 10.82
N ALA A 402 -23.79 6.29 9.67
CA ALA A 402 -24.34 5.00 9.26
C ALA A 402 -23.99 3.89 10.27
N TYR A 403 -24.81 2.84 10.25
CA TYR A 403 -24.80 1.81 11.27
C TYR A 403 -25.13 0.44 10.69
N GLN A 404 -24.27 -0.55 10.96
CA GLN A 404 -24.57 -1.95 10.69
C GLN A 404 -24.03 -2.84 11.82
N PRO A 405 -24.85 -3.61 12.54
CA PRO A 405 -24.34 -4.58 13.52
C PRO A 405 -23.72 -5.78 12.82
N ALA A 406 -22.60 -6.26 13.33
CA ALA A 406 -21.91 -7.44 12.82
C ALA A 406 -21.35 -8.29 13.97
N VAL A 407 -21.36 -9.60 13.78
CA VAL A 407 -20.60 -10.53 14.64
C VAL A 407 -19.13 -10.43 14.28
N VAL A 408 -18.26 -10.34 15.28
CA VAL A 408 -16.81 -10.30 15.07
C VAL A 408 -16.17 -11.59 15.54
N TYR A 409 -15.27 -12.12 14.73
CA TYR A 409 -14.33 -13.16 15.07
C TYR A 409 -12.90 -12.62 15.02
N ILE A 410 -12.04 -13.09 15.93
CA ILE A 410 -10.59 -12.84 15.88
C ILE A 410 -9.89 -14.19 15.96
N ASN A 411 -9.09 -14.52 14.95
CA ASN A 411 -8.40 -15.81 14.83
C ASN A 411 -9.34 -17.03 15.01
N GLY A 412 -10.58 -16.91 14.52
CA GLY A 412 -11.59 -17.98 14.58
C GLY A 412 -12.37 -18.07 15.90
N ASP A 413 -11.99 -17.29 16.91
CA ASP A 413 -12.74 -17.18 18.17
C ASP A 413 -13.84 -16.12 18.08
N TYR A 414 -14.99 -16.39 18.68
CA TYR A 414 -16.13 -15.46 18.70
C TYR A 414 -15.90 -14.33 19.71
N TRP A 415 -15.97 -13.08 19.25
CA TRP A 415 -15.70 -11.88 20.05
C TRP A 415 -16.92 -11.03 20.38
N GLY A 416 -18.11 -11.41 19.91
CA GLY A 416 -19.35 -10.70 20.21
C GLY A 416 -19.87 -9.90 19.02
N ILE A 417 -20.74 -8.93 19.33
CA ILE A 417 -21.35 -8.04 18.34
C ILE A 417 -20.70 -6.67 18.45
N HIS A 418 -20.11 -6.23 17.35
CA HIS A 418 -19.68 -4.86 17.15
C HIS A 418 -20.64 -4.17 16.19
N ASN A 419 -20.62 -2.84 16.22
CA ASN A 419 -21.34 -2.01 15.29
C ASN A 419 -20.33 -1.46 14.28
N ILE A 420 -20.45 -1.84 13.01
CA ILE A 420 -19.75 -1.18 11.91
C ILE A 420 -20.31 0.25 11.83
N ARG A 421 -19.42 1.23 11.84
CA ARG A 421 -19.74 2.67 11.81
C ARG A 421 -18.82 3.38 10.85
N GLU A 422 -19.33 4.44 10.23
CA GLU A 422 -18.48 5.45 9.60
C GLU A 422 -17.50 6.03 10.63
N LYS A 423 -16.30 6.36 10.17
CA LYS A 423 -15.33 7.11 10.97
C LYS A 423 -15.51 8.59 10.65
N ILE A 424 -15.83 9.43 11.62
CA ILE A 424 -15.93 10.88 11.41
C ILE A 424 -14.51 11.43 11.31
N ASN A 425 -14.17 11.93 10.13
CA ASN A 425 -12.94 12.64 9.77
C ASN A 425 -13.20 13.43 8.47
N GLU A 426 -12.18 14.05 7.90
CA GLU A 426 -12.22 14.75 6.61
C GLU A 426 -12.82 13.89 5.48
N HIS A 427 -12.41 12.63 5.38
CA HIS A 427 -12.92 11.71 4.36
C HIS A 427 -14.40 11.33 4.56
N TYR A 428 -14.95 11.40 5.78
CA TYR A 428 -16.39 11.27 5.98
C TYR A 428 -17.16 12.40 5.30
N VAL A 429 -16.65 13.63 5.42
CA VAL A 429 -17.28 14.81 4.81
C VAL A 429 -17.17 14.72 3.29
N GLU A 430 -16.01 14.33 2.78
CA GLU A 430 -15.79 14.07 1.36
C GLU A 430 -16.76 13.01 0.81
N ALA A 431 -16.86 11.85 1.46
CA ALA A 431 -17.71 10.76 1.01
C ALA A 431 -19.22 11.11 1.08
N ASN A 432 -19.66 11.86 2.10
CA ASN A 432 -21.07 12.17 2.29
C ASN A 432 -21.53 13.44 1.55
N TYR A 433 -20.64 14.40 1.30
CA TYR A 433 -20.99 15.73 0.78
C TYR A 433 -20.23 16.14 -0.48
N GLY A 434 -19.21 15.38 -0.91
CA GLY A 434 -18.39 15.70 -2.08
C GLY A 434 -17.53 16.96 -1.90
N ILE A 435 -17.17 17.28 -0.66
CA ILE A 435 -16.25 18.38 -0.31
C ILE A 435 -14.86 17.78 -0.19
N ASP A 436 -13.88 18.34 -0.90
CA ASP A 436 -12.49 17.88 -0.85
C ASP A 436 -11.98 17.83 0.60
N ALA A 437 -11.36 16.72 1.00
CA ALA A 437 -10.86 16.52 2.35
C ALA A 437 -9.85 17.61 2.77
N ASP A 438 -9.09 18.17 1.83
CA ASP A 438 -8.12 19.25 2.07
C ASP A 438 -8.80 20.59 2.42
N ASP A 439 -10.08 20.75 2.06
CA ASP A 439 -10.89 21.94 2.35
C ASP A 439 -11.69 21.82 3.67
N VAL A 440 -11.54 20.71 4.41
CA VAL A 440 -12.36 20.42 5.60
C VAL A 440 -11.55 20.58 6.89
N ASN A 441 -11.97 21.48 7.79
CA ASN A 441 -11.44 21.54 9.16
C ASN A 441 -12.26 20.64 10.10
N VAL A 442 -11.63 19.66 10.76
CA VAL A 442 -12.31 18.77 11.74
C VAL A 442 -11.85 19.11 13.15
N ILE A 443 -12.71 19.77 13.92
CA ILE A 443 -12.38 20.30 15.25
C ILE A 443 -12.74 19.29 16.34
N GLU A 444 -11.77 18.95 17.17
CA GLU A 444 -11.96 18.15 18.37
C GLU A 444 -12.18 19.05 19.59
N ASN A 445 -13.15 18.68 20.41
CA ASN A 445 -13.48 19.40 21.64
C ASN A 445 -12.50 19.04 22.76
N GLY A 446 -11.81 20.03 23.32
CA GLY A 446 -10.83 19.89 24.40
C GLY A 446 -10.73 21.16 25.26
N GLU A 447 -9.84 21.18 26.27
CA GLU A 447 -9.57 22.40 27.05
C GLU A 447 -9.10 23.56 26.16
N THR A 448 -8.36 23.22 25.09
CA THR A 448 -8.10 24.08 23.94
C THR A 448 -8.60 23.31 22.72
N PRO A 449 -9.50 23.87 21.88
CA PRO A 449 -9.92 23.21 20.65
C PRO A 449 -8.72 22.96 19.73
N GLU A 450 -8.64 21.74 19.20
CA GLU A 450 -7.58 21.32 18.29
C GLU A 450 -8.21 20.79 17.00
N ALA A 451 -7.49 20.89 15.89
CA ALA A 451 -7.93 20.36 14.62
C ALA A 451 -7.28 18.99 14.40
N SER A 452 -8.11 17.96 14.21
CA SER A 452 -7.67 16.64 13.73
C SER A 452 -7.37 16.65 12.23
N ASN A 453 -7.98 17.59 11.50
CA ASN A 453 -7.61 17.96 10.12
C ASN A 453 -7.73 19.48 9.95
N GLY A 454 -6.80 20.10 9.23
CA GLY A 454 -6.80 21.53 8.94
C GLY A 454 -6.44 22.43 10.14
N SER A 455 -7.18 23.52 10.35
CA SER A 455 -6.93 24.54 11.38
C SER A 455 -8.14 24.81 12.27
N ALA A 456 -7.90 24.98 13.58
CA ALA A 456 -8.92 25.37 14.55
C ALA A 456 -9.04 26.89 14.76
N GLU A 457 -8.24 27.69 14.06
CA GLU A 457 -8.09 29.13 14.31
C GLU A 457 -9.42 29.90 14.21
N ASP A 458 -10.21 29.65 13.15
CA ASP A 458 -11.48 30.33 12.94
C ASP A 458 -12.50 29.99 14.03
N PHE A 459 -12.55 28.72 14.44
CA PHE A 459 -13.41 28.27 15.54
C PHE A 459 -13.01 28.92 16.88
N ILE A 460 -11.72 28.96 17.18
CA ILE A 460 -11.19 29.61 18.40
C ILE A 460 -11.53 31.10 18.39
N ASN A 461 -11.37 31.78 17.26
CA ASN A 461 -11.69 33.20 17.11
C ASN A 461 -13.18 33.47 17.30
N LEU A 462 -14.06 32.64 16.73
CA LEU A 462 -15.51 32.73 16.91
C LEU A 462 -15.90 32.54 18.39
N MET A 463 -15.35 31.52 19.05
CA MET A 463 -15.62 31.26 20.46
C MET A 463 -15.16 32.41 21.37
N ALA A 464 -13.97 32.96 21.12
CA ALA A 464 -13.47 34.13 21.85
C ALA A 464 -14.34 35.38 21.63
N TYR A 465 -14.85 35.58 20.42
CA TYR A 465 -15.79 36.67 20.14
C TYR A 465 -17.10 36.52 20.92
N LEU A 466 -17.67 35.30 20.96
CA LEU A 466 -18.91 34.99 21.65
C LEU A 466 -18.85 35.26 23.17
N GLU A 467 -17.68 35.19 23.81
CA GLU A 467 -17.53 35.54 25.24
C GLU A 467 -17.84 37.00 25.56
N THR A 468 -17.71 37.89 24.56
CA THR A 468 -17.87 39.35 24.74
C THR A 468 -19.00 39.95 23.92
N ALA A 469 -19.56 39.18 22.97
CA ALA A 469 -20.62 39.64 22.10
C ALA A 469 -21.97 39.85 22.84
N ASP A 470 -22.66 40.93 22.51
CA ASP A 470 -24.06 41.17 22.85
C ASP A 470 -24.93 40.83 21.64
N LEU A 471 -25.44 39.59 21.59
CA LEU A 471 -26.27 39.09 20.50
C LEU A 471 -27.65 39.75 20.39
N SER A 472 -27.99 40.68 21.30
CA SER A 472 -29.15 41.56 21.10
C SER A 472 -28.88 42.69 20.09
N GLN A 473 -27.59 42.94 19.77
CA GLN A 473 -27.19 43.87 18.72
C GLN A 473 -27.22 43.20 17.35
N PRO A 474 -27.99 43.71 16.37
CA PRO A 474 -28.13 43.07 15.05
C PRO A 474 -26.81 42.83 14.32
N GLU A 475 -25.86 43.76 14.40
CA GLU A 475 -24.56 43.64 13.72
C GLU A 475 -23.70 42.51 14.29
N GLN A 476 -23.76 42.30 15.61
CA GLN A 476 -22.99 41.23 16.27
C GLN A 476 -23.65 39.87 16.06
N TYR A 477 -24.98 39.84 16.06
CA TYR A 477 -25.73 38.64 15.70
C TYR A 477 -25.42 38.21 14.26
N GLU A 478 -25.46 39.14 13.29
CA GLU A 478 -25.15 38.86 11.89
C GLU A 478 -23.71 38.34 11.72
N SER A 479 -22.74 38.94 12.43
CA SER A 479 -21.34 38.48 12.43
C SER A 479 -21.16 37.05 12.93
N VAL A 480 -21.98 36.58 13.86
CA VAL A 480 -21.95 35.19 14.34
C VAL A 480 -22.62 34.28 13.32
N THR A 481 -23.84 34.62 12.88
CA THR A 481 -24.61 33.79 11.96
C THR A 481 -24.02 33.68 10.56
N SER A 482 -23.03 34.50 10.20
CA SER A 482 -22.25 34.32 8.97
C SER A 482 -21.14 33.28 9.07
N GLN A 483 -20.85 32.77 10.27
CA GLN A 483 -19.76 31.81 10.55
C GLN A 483 -20.27 30.46 11.09
N ILE A 484 -21.54 30.37 11.44
CA ILE A 484 -22.20 29.15 11.94
C ILE A 484 -23.49 28.91 11.16
N ASP A 485 -23.74 27.65 10.82
CA ASP A 485 -25.08 27.23 10.42
C ASP A 485 -25.99 27.19 11.65
N LEU A 486 -26.72 28.27 11.87
CA LEU A 486 -27.56 28.42 13.06
C LEU A 486 -28.74 27.45 13.06
N ASP A 487 -29.31 27.14 11.89
CA ASP A 487 -30.45 26.23 11.80
C ASP A 487 -30.00 24.80 12.14
N ASN A 488 -28.85 24.35 11.62
CA ASN A 488 -28.24 23.07 12.00
C ASN A 488 -27.90 23.00 13.49
N TYR A 489 -27.36 24.08 14.07
CA TYR A 489 -27.09 24.14 15.52
C TYR A 489 -28.36 24.08 16.37
N ILE A 490 -29.46 24.72 15.92
CA ILE A 490 -30.76 24.63 16.60
C ILE A 490 -31.32 23.22 16.52
N ASP A 491 -31.22 22.56 15.37
CA ASP A 491 -31.66 21.19 15.16
C ASP A 491 -30.88 20.18 16.03
N TYR A 492 -29.60 20.47 16.29
CA TYR A 492 -28.76 19.67 17.19
C TYR A 492 -29.13 19.79 18.69
N MET A 493 -29.63 20.95 19.13
CA MET A 493 -29.91 21.30 20.54
C MET A 493 -31.26 20.78 21.05
#